data_AF-A0AAW0LNZ4-F1
#
_entry.id   AF-A0AAW0LNZ4-F1
#
_cell.length_a   1.000
_cell.length_b   1.000
_cell.length_c   1.000
_cell.angle_alpha   90.00
_cell.angle_beta   90.00
_cell.angle_gamma   90.00
#
_symmetry.space_group_name_H-M   'P 1'
#
loop_
_entity.id
_entity.type
_entity.pdbx_description
1 polymer ?
#
loop_
_entity_poly.entity_id
_entity_poly.type
_entity_poly.pdbx_seq_one_letter_code
_entity_poly.pdbx_strand_id
1 'polypeptide(L)'
;MWLCIVCFLAVANLVAPQSIINSLPGFSGDLPFKLETGYVGVGKSDEVQLFYYFIESERSPEDDPLVLWLTGGAGCSGFSGLVYEMGMYVLNLTHPLYLSLSLSQK
;
A
#
# COMPACT_ATOMS: atom_id res chain seq x y z
N MET A 1 -6.67 -35.46 -7.23
CA MET A 1 -6.22 -35.01 -5.89
C MET A 1 -4.81 -34.43 -5.88
N TRP A 2 -3.85 -34.95 -6.66
CA TRP A 2 -2.47 -34.42 -6.68
C TRP A 2 -2.29 -33.17 -7.56
N LEU A 3 -3.03 -33.07 -8.67
CA LEU A 3 -3.03 -31.90 -9.58
C LEU A 3 -3.48 -30.60 -8.90
N CYS A 4 -4.43 -30.68 -7.96
CA CYS A 4 -4.92 -29.51 -7.22
C CYS A 4 -3.86 -28.92 -6.27
N ILE A 5 -3.00 -29.77 -5.70
CA ILE A 5 -1.93 -29.34 -4.78
C ILE A 5 -0.81 -28.61 -5.54
N VAL A 6 -0.48 -29.07 -6.76
CA VAL A 6 0.50 -28.41 -7.63
C VAL A 6 -0.01 -27.03 -8.09
N CYS A 7 -1.30 -26.91 -8.42
CA CYS A 7 -1.91 -25.60 -8.70
C CYS A 7 -1.88 -24.67 -7.47
N PHE A 8 -2.18 -25.17 -6.27
CA PHE A 8 -2.19 -24.34 -5.06
C PHE A 8 -0.78 -23.82 -4.70
N LEU A 9 0.26 -24.65 -4.89
CA LEU A 9 1.66 -24.25 -4.69
C LEU A 9 2.18 -23.29 -5.78
N ALA A 10 1.71 -23.41 -7.02
CA ALA A 10 2.08 -22.50 -8.10
C ALA A 10 1.52 -21.09 -7.89
N VAL A 11 0.32 -20.96 -7.31
CA VAL A 11 -0.32 -19.67 -7.02
C VAL A 11 0.35 -18.95 -5.83
N ALA A 12 0.92 -19.69 -4.87
CA ALA A 12 1.57 -19.11 -3.68
C ALA A 12 2.82 -18.26 -4.00
N ASN A 13 3.39 -18.38 -5.21
CA ASN A 13 4.59 -17.65 -5.62
C ASN A 13 4.30 -16.31 -6.33
N LEU A 14 3.03 -15.89 -6.45
CA LEU A 14 2.65 -14.66 -7.15
C LEU A 14 2.43 -13.44 -6.24
N VAL A 15 2.64 -13.59 -4.93
CA VAL A 15 2.54 -12.46 -3.99
C VAL A 15 3.86 -11.69 -4.03
N ALA A 16 3.82 -10.49 -4.62
CA ALA A 16 4.93 -9.55 -4.54
C ALA A 16 5.28 -9.29 -3.05
N PRO A 17 6.57 -9.10 -2.71
CA PRO A 17 6.99 -8.93 -1.33
C PRO A 17 6.29 -7.72 -0.69
N GLN A 18 5.45 -8.00 0.29
CA GLN A 18 4.77 -7.02 1.14
C GLN A 18 5.70 -6.68 2.30
N SER A 19 5.98 -5.39 2.51
CA SER A 19 6.84 -4.91 3.59
C SER A 19 6.02 -4.08 4.58
N ILE A 20 5.82 -4.63 5.78
CA ILE A 20 5.22 -3.91 6.90
C ILE A 20 6.29 -2.98 7.50
N ILE A 21 5.97 -1.70 7.60
CA ILE A 21 6.83 -0.66 8.13
C ILE A 21 6.38 -0.32 9.54
N ASN A 22 7.24 -0.58 10.53
CA ASN A 22 6.95 -0.31 11.94
C ASN A 22 7.53 1.03 12.41
N SER A 23 8.55 1.57 11.73
CA SER A 23 9.18 2.84 12.07
C SER A 23 9.63 3.58 10.81
N LEU A 24 9.58 4.91 10.88
CA LEU A 24 10.02 5.80 9.79
C LEU A 24 11.15 6.71 10.27
N PRO A 25 12.16 6.98 9.43
CA PRO A 25 13.16 8.00 9.73
C PRO A 25 12.48 9.35 10.00
N GLY A 26 12.79 9.97 11.13
CA GLY A 26 12.16 11.24 11.56
C GLY A 26 10.89 11.07 12.40
N PHE A 27 10.38 9.85 12.57
CA PHE A 27 9.36 9.52 13.55
C PHE A 27 10.00 8.86 14.78
N SER A 28 9.75 9.40 15.97
CA SER A 28 10.28 8.84 17.21
C SER A 28 9.35 7.75 17.75
N GLY A 29 9.78 6.49 17.68
CA GLY A 29 9.03 5.34 18.19
C GLY A 29 8.38 4.50 17.09
N ASP A 30 7.48 3.60 17.49
CA ASP A 30 6.71 2.78 16.56
C ASP A 30 5.55 3.58 15.98
N LEU A 31 5.24 3.34 14.71
CA LEU A 31 4.10 3.97 14.06
C LEU A 31 2.80 3.59 14.80
N PRO A 32 1.93 4.57 15.09
CA PRO A 32 0.66 4.32 15.78
C PRO A 32 -0.40 3.65 14.88
N PHE A 33 -0.08 3.44 13.60
CA PHE A 33 -0.91 2.75 12.62
C PHE A 33 -0.04 1.74 11.84
N LYS A 34 -0.70 0.74 11.26
CA LYS A 34 -0.01 -0.24 10.43
C LYS A 34 0.16 0.29 9.03
N LEU A 35 1.41 0.52 8.63
CA LEU A 35 1.79 0.90 7.28
C LEU A 35 2.38 -0.31 6.56
N GLU A 36 1.83 -0.62 5.40
CA GLU A 36 2.39 -1.61 4.48
C GLU A 36 2.79 -0.92 3.17
N THR A 37 3.91 -1.35 2.62
CA THR A 37 4.37 -0.91 1.30
C THR A 37 4.76 -2.10 0.44
N GLY A 38 4.63 -1.96 -0.87
CA GLY A 38 4.95 -3.02 -1.80
C GLY A 38 4.79 -2.60 -3.25
N TYR A 39 4.90 -3.58 -4.14
CA TYR A 39 4.67 -3.40 -5.57
C TYR A 39 3.52 -4.28 -6.04
N VAL A 40 2.71 -3.77 -6.95
CA VAL A 40 1.64 -4.52 -7.63
C VAL A 40 1.93 -4.50 -9.12
N GLY A 41 2.01 -5.69 -9.72
CA GLY A 41 2.10 -5.87 -11.17
C GLY A 41 0.79 -5.48 -11.85
N VAL A 42 0.90 -4.71 -12.93
CA VAL A 42 -0.22 -4.39 -13.82
C VAL A 42 0.18 -4.64 -15.27
N GLY A 43 -0.79 -5.10 -16.06
CA GLY A 43 -0.59 -5.54 -17.44
C GLY A 43 -0.72 -7.06 -17.59
N LYS A 44 -0.66 -7.57 -18.82
CA LYS A 44 -0.90 -9.00 -19.10
C LYS A 44 0.18 -9.93 -18.52
N SER A 45 1.36 -9.38 -18.29
CA SER A 45 2.54 -10.10 -17.80
C SER A 45 3.25 -9.31 -16.69
N ASP A 46 2.50 -8.53 -15.90
CA ASP A 46 3.05 -7.68 -14.84
C ASP A 46 4.18 -6.74 -15.31
N GLU A 47 4.03 -6.26 -16.55
CA GLU A 47 5.03 -5.47 -17.28
C GLU A 47 5.29 -4.09 -16.64
N VAL A 48 4.31 -3.58 -15.90
CA VAL A 48 4.44 -2.36 -15.10
C VAL A 48 4.29 -2.74 -13.63
N GLN A 49 5.17 -2.22 -12.78
CA GLN A 49 5.11 -2.39 -11.33
C GLN A 49 4.68 -1.07 -10.69
N LEU A 50 3.57 -1.07 -9.97
CA LEU A 50 3.07 0.10 -9.24
C LEU A 50 3.44 -0.02 -7.76
N PHE A 51 4.10 1.00 -7.22
CA PHE A 51 4.40 1.07 -5.80
C PHE A 51 3.17 1.54 -5.01
N TYR A 52 2.95 1.01 -3.82
CA TYR A 52 1.83 1.44 -2.97
C TYR A 52 2.23 1.72 -1.52
N TYR A 53 1.43 2.59 -0.90
CA TYR A 53 1.35 2.80 0.54
C TYR A 53 -0.04 2.41 1.00
N PHE A 54 -0.15 1.38 1.83
CA PHE A 54 -1.40 0.93 2.43
C PHE A 54 -1.38 1.23 3.92
N ILE A 55 -2.34 2.04 4.39
CA ILE A 55 -2.51 2.36 5.80
C ILE A 55 -3.81 1.70 6.26
N GLU A 56 -3.69 0.81 7.23
CA GLU A 56 -4.83 0.10 7.80
C GLU A 56 -5.69 1.03 8.68
N SER A 57 -6.99 0.76 8.77
CA SER A 57 -7.89 1.53 9.64
C SER A 57 -7.44 1.53 11.08
N GLU A 58 -7.60 2.66 11.77
CA GLU A 58 -7.47 2.72 13.23
C GLU A 58 -8.73 2.28 13.97
N ARG A 59 -9.88 2.14 13.27
CA ARG A 59 -11.18 1.83 13.89
C ARG A 59 -11.51 0.34 13.85
N SER A 60 -11.97 -0.18 12.71
CA SER A 60 -12.26 -1.59 12.50
C SER A 60 -11.78 -2.01 11.11
N PRO A 61 -10.52 -2.45 10.97
CA PRO A 61 -9.94 -2.79 9.67
C PRO A 61 -10.72 -3.81 8.85
N GLU A 62 -11.42 -4.73 9.52
CA GLU A 62 -12.19 -5.80 8.87
C GLU A 62 -13.55 -5.31 8.36
N ASP A 63 -14.15 -4.30 9.00
CA ASP A 63 -15.48 -3.77 8.66
C ASP A 63 -15.42 -2.50 7.82
N ASP A 64 -14.30 -1.78 7.88
CA ASP A 64 -14.16 -0.50 7.23
C ASP A 64 -13.88 -0.64 5.72
N PRO A 65 -14.42 0.28 4.88
CA PRO A 65 -14.26 0.17 3.44
C PRO A 65 -12.81 0.45 2.99
N LEU A 66 -12.38 -0.25 1.94
CA LEU A 66 -11.13 0.06 1.25
C LEU A 66 -11.31 1.31 0.36
N VAL A 67 -10.45 2.31 0.55
CA VAL A 67 -10.43 3.52 -0.28
C VAL A 67 -9.16 3.54 -1.11
N LEU A 68 -9.31 3.64 -2.44
CA LEU A 68 -8.20 3.83 -3.38
C LEU A 68 -8.03 5.32 -3.68
N TRP A 69 -6.83 5.84 -3.42
CA TRP A 69 -6.44 7.21 -3.74
C TRP A 69 -5.43 7.24 -4.89
N LEU A 70 -5.75 8.03 -5.92
CA LEU A 70 -4.92 8.26 -7.08
C LEU A 70 -4.72 9.76 -7.25
N THR A 71 -3.49 10.22 -7.14
CA THR A 71 -3.16 11.61 -7.47
C THR A 71 -3.28 11.83 -8.98
N GLY A 72 -3.82 12.98 -9.37
CA GLY A 72 -3.89 13.38 -10.79
C GLY A 72 -2.54 13.82 -11.36
N GLY A 73 -2.55 14.23 -12.63
CA GLY A 73 -1.36 14.69 -13.36
C GLY A 73 -0.51 13.55 -13.92
N ALA A 74 0.08 13.76 -15.11
CA ALA A 74 0.93 12.75 -15.72
C ALA A 74 2.28 12.66 -14.97
N GLY A 75 2.57 11.50 -14.38
CA GLY A 75 3.86 11.22 -13.73
C GLY A 75 4.02 11.77 -12.32
N CYS A 76 2.99 12.40 -11.73
CA CYS A 76 3.02 12.79 -10.33
C CYS A 76 2.95 11.55 -9.43
N SER A 77 3.77 11.53 -8.37
CA SER A 77 3.79 10.44 -7.40
C SER A 77 2.60 10.55 -6.44
N GLY A 78 1.91 9.43 -6.20
CA GLY A 78 0.85 9.32 -5.17
C GLY A 78 1.31 9.66 -3.75
N PHE A 79 2.62 9.72 -3.51
CA PHE A 79 3.18 10.19 -2.25
C PHE A 79 2.82 11.65 -1.96
N SER A 80 2.65 12.49 -2.99
CA SER A 80 2.24 13.88 -2.79
C SER A 80 0.83 13.98 -2.21
N GLY A 81 -0.10 13.12 -2.63
CA GLY A 81 -1.45 13.08 -2.06
C GLY A 81 -1.43 12.66 -0.59
N LEU A 82 -0.63 11.64 -0.26
CA LEU A 82 -0.46 11.18 1.11
C LEU A 82 0.11 12.27 2.04
N VAL A 83 1.08 13.05 1.55
CA VAL A 83 1.76 14.05 2.37
C VAL A 83 1.04 15.41 2.41
N TYR A 84 0.61 15.93 1.25
CA TYR A 84 0.05 17.28 1.13
C TYR A 84 -1.47 17.32 1.21
N GLU A 85 -2.18 16.32 0.71
CA GLU A 85 -3.65 16.33 0.64
C GLU A 85 -4.27 15.69 1.89
N MET A 86 -3.65 14.60 2.37
CA MET A 86 -4.11 13.83 3.52
C MET A 86 -3.51 14.29 4.86
N GLY A 87 -2.65 15.31 4.86
CA GLY A 87 -2.20 15.98 6.09
C GLY A 87 -1.11 15.25 6.89
N MET A 88 -0.34 14.33 6.29
CA MET A 88 0.75 13.63 6.97
C MET A 88 1.96 14.53 7.34
N TYR A 89 1.84 15.85 7.23
CA TYR A 89 2.78 16.82 7.81
C TYR A 89 2.64 17.01 9.32
N VAL A 90 1.50 16.65 9.91
CA VAL A 90 1.27 16.74 11.35
C VAL A 90 0.71 15.40 11.80
N LEU A 91 1.52 14.64 12.55
CA LEU A 91 1.08 13.42 13.24
C LEU A 91 0.13 13.81 14.38
N ASN A 92 -1.08 14.24 14.01
CA ASN A 92 -2.23 14.39 14.88
C ASN A 92 -3.35 13.56 14.25
N LEU A 93 -3.29 12.26 14.50
CA LEU A 93 -4.13 11.24 13.90
C LEU A 93 -5.55 11.39 14.44
N THR A 94 -6.43 11.91 13.61
CA THR A 94 -7.88 11.92 13.86
C THR A 94 -8.59 11.26 12.68
N HIS A 95 -8.20 10.01 12.37
CA HIS A 95 -8.77 9.08 11.39
C HIS A 95 -8.16 9.10 9.97
N PRO A 96 -7.60 7.96 9.51
CA PRO A 96 -7.61 7.67 8.07
C PRO A 96 -7.95 6.20 7.71
N LEU A 97 -8.52 6.05 6.51
CA LEU A 97 -8.78 4.79 5.79
C LEU A 97 -8.32 4.96 4.35
N TYR A 98 -7.04 4.76 3.98
CA TYR A 98 -6.61 5.06 2.60
C TYR A 98 -5.44 4.20 2.09
N LEU A 99 -5.62 3.61 0.90
CA LEU A 99 -4.57 3.08 0.02
C LEU A 99 -4.15 4.19 -0.94
N SER A 100 -2.90 4.65 -0.90
CA SER A 100 -2.34 5.55 -1.92
C SER A 100 -1.42 4.79 -2.84
N LEU A 101 -1.71 4.78 -4.15
CA LEU A 101 -0.82 4.21 -5.16
C LEU A 101 0.10 5.29 -5.70
N SER A 102 1.41 5.06 -5.65
CA SER A 102 2.41 5.91 -6.30
C SER A 102 2.98 5.21 -7.52
N LEU A 103 2.88 5.85 -8.69
CA LEU A 103 3.61 5.43 -9.87
C LEU A 103 5.11 5.66 -9.63
N SER A 104 5.84 4.64 -9.20
CA SER A 104 7.30 4.59 -9.31
C SER A 104 7.63 3.67 -10.48
N GLN A 105 7.71 4.25 -11.68
CA GLN A 105 8.28 3.55 -12.82
C GLN A 105 9.76 3.34 -12.51
N LYS A 106 10.22 2.10 -12.55
CA LYS A 106 11.65 1.78 -12.54
C LYS A 106 12.23 1.97 -13.94
#